data_AF-A0A2I8A9Z5-F1
#
_entry.id   AF-A0A2I8A9Z5-F1
#
_cell.length_a   1.000
_cell.length_b   1.000
_cell.length_c   1.000
_cell.angle_alpha   90.00
_cell.angle_beta   90.00
_cell.angle_gamma   90.00
#
_symmetry.space_group_name_H-M   'P 1'
#
loop_
_entity.id
_entity.type
_entity.pdbx_description
1 polymer ?
#
loop_
_entity_poly.entity_id
_entity_poly.type
_entity_poly.pdbx_seq_one_letter_code
_entity_poly.pdbx_strand_id
1 'polypeptide(L)'
;MYYQIWAFFLQEDEYQQWRKNTKLNNNYNRLTWQKIIDFFASVEDNFLVKSQLGEAKNPEHFISIATENGYHLILEELAWFLVTRKHIWTFLDFAQKTPSVKDKLLASKTPQQFVQIAANYGYHFTVDELAWLLTEIKSSPELVPIDNSVGEVDTVSNYGKIEIGYWIWLAEEWGIIAPFCHREPPLNFMSQYGDNPFLPDRCFLPKSYFNQHLISNR
;
A
#
# COMPACT_ATOMS: atom_id res chain seq x y z
N MET A 1 8.37 12.29 -12.60
CA MET A 1 8.38 10.87 -12.17
C MET A 1 6.99 10.23 -12.27
N TYR A 2 5.98 10.71 -11.54
CA TYR A 2 4.64 10.08 -11.54
C TYR A 2 4.03 9.90 -12.94
N TYR A 3 4.23 10.87 -13.84
CA TYR A 3 3.78 10.78 -15.23
C TYR A 3 4.48 9.65 -16.03
N GLN A 4 5.78 9.48 -15.83
CA GLN A 4 6.62 8.48 -16.51
C GLN A 4 6.23 7.08 -16.04
N ILE A 5 6.13 6.88 -14.73
CA ILE A 5 5.64 5.63 -14.13
C ILE A 5 4.25 5.28 -14.65
N TRP A 6 3.36 6.28 -14.72
CA TRP A 6 2.02 6.08 -15.25
C TRP A 6 2.06 5.62 -16.72
N ALA A 7 2.85 6.31 -17.56
CA ALA A 7 2.96 5.98 -18.98
C ALA A 7 3.54 4.57 -19.21
N PHE A 8 4.52 4.17 -18.41
CA PHE A 8 5.22 2.89 -18.57
C PHE A 8 4.43 1.68 -18.10
N PHE A 9 3.60 1.83 -17.07
CA PHE A 9 3.01 0.66 -16.39
C PHE A 9 1.49 0.74 -16.21
N LEU A 10 0.90 1.94 -16.24
CA LEU A 10 -0.47 2.16 -15.77
C LEU A 10 -1.41 2.71 -16.85
N GLN A 11 -0.91 3.10 -18.02
CA GLN A 11 -1.74 3.30 -19.21
C GLN A 11 -2.46 1.98 -19.55
N GLU A 12 -3.69 2.05 -20.09
CA GLU A 12 -4.58 0.88 -20.14
C GLU A 12 -3.96 -0.35 -20.82
N ASP A 13 -3.35 -0.17 -21.99
CA ASP A 13 -2.72 -1.28 -22.73
C ASP A 13 -1.55 -1.89 -21.94
N GLU A 14 -0.66 -1.05 -21.43
CA GLU A 14 0.49 -1.47 -20.61
C GLU A 14 0.04 -2.17 -19.31
N TYR A 15 -0.98 -1.62 -18.65
CA TYR A 15 -1.55 -2.19 -17.44
C TYR A 15 -2.08 -3.59 -17.68
N GLN A 16 -2.83 -3.81 -18.77
CA GLN A 16 -3.36 -5.14 -19.08
C GLN A 16 -2.25 -6.15 -19.41
N GLN A 17 -1.18 -5.71 -20.08
CA GLN A 17 0.00 -6.53 -20.36
C GLN A 17 0.72 -6.91 -19.07
N TRP A 18 1.09 -5.91 -18.25
CA TRP A 18 1.79 -6.16 -17.00
C TRP A 18 0.95 -6.96 -16.01
N ARG A 19 -0.36 -6.73 -15.90
CA ARG A 19 -1.27 -7.52 -15.06
C ARG A 19 -1.29 -9.01 -15.41
N LYS A 20 -1.07 -9.38 -16.67
CA LYS A 20 -0.95 -10.79 -17.07
C LYS A 20 0.42 -11.35 -16.66
N ASN A 21 1.48 -10.57 -16.85
CA ASN A 21 2.85 -10.99 -16.56
C ASN A 21 3.12 -11.11 -15.06
N THR A 22 2.61 -10.20 -14.24
CA THR A 22 2.84 -10.19 -12.79
C THR A 22 2.10 -11.33 -12.08
N LYS A 23 0.95 -11.78 -12.60
CA LYS A 23 0.24 -12.98 -12.11
C LYS A 23 1.05 -14.27 -12.23
N LEU A 24 2.08 -14.31 -13.08
CA LEU A 24 2.94 -15.48 -13.25
C LEU A 24 4.08 -15.54 -12.22
N ASN A 25 4.39 -14.42 -11.56
CA ASN A 25 5.48 -14.30 -10.58
C ASN A 25 4.93 -13.97 -9.18
N ASN A 26 4.37 -14.97 -8.49
CA ASN A 26 3.85 -14.86 -7.11
C ASN A 26 4.92 -14.80 -6.01
N ASN A 27 6.19 -14.57 -6.37
CA ASN A 27 7.31 -14.71 -5.43
C ASN A 27 7.69 -13.39 -4.73
N TYR A 28 7.07 -12.27 -5.09
CA TYR A 28 7.37 -10.97 -4.48
C TYR A 28 6.67 -10.83 -3.13
N ASN A 29 7.38 -10.23 -2.17
CA ASN A 29 6.98 -10.20 -0.77
C ASN A 29 7.08 -8.78 -0.20
N ARG A 30 6.87 -8.67 1.12
CA ARG A 30 6.93 -7.41 1.86
C ARG A 30 8.27 -6.67 1.72
N LEU A 31 9.40 -7.37 1.61
CA LEU A 31 10.72 -6.74 1.47
C LEU A 31 10.84 -6.04 0.12
N THR A 32 10.38 -6.68 -0.96
CA THR A 32 10.31 -6.05 -2.29
C THR A 32 9.39 -4.82 -2.28
N TRP A 33 8.24 -4.92 -1.62
CA TRP A 33 7.31 -3.80 -1.48
C TRP A 33 7.95 -2.62 -0.75
N GLN A 34 8.57 -2.86 0.39
CA GLN A 34 9.21 -1.82 1.21
C GLN A 34 10.37 -1.16 0.47
N LYS A 35 11.23 -1.96 -0.18
CA LYS A 35 12.34 -1.49 -1.01
C LYS A 35 11.89 -0.46 -2.07
N ILE A 36 10.75 -0.71 -2.73
CA ILE A 36 10.22 0.20 -3.76
C ILE A 36 9.62 1.47 -3.12
N ILE A 37 8.94 1.34 -1.98
CA ILE A 37 8.45 2.51 -1.22
C ILE A 37 9.62 3.39 -0.78
N ASP A 38 10.67 2.81 -0.22
CA ASP A 38 11.84 3.54 0.27
C ASP A 38 12.54 4.27 -0.88
N PHE A 39 12.63 3.63 -2.06
CA PHE A 39 13.09 4.29 -3.26
C PHE A 39 12.24 5.51 -3.61
N PHE A 40 10.91 5.38 -3.68
CA PHE A 40 10.05 6.52 -4.02
C PHE A 40 10.12 7.65 -2.99
N ALA A 41 10.16 7.32 -1.69
CA ALA A 41 10.36 8.31 -0.65
C ALA A 41 11.69 9.05 -0.84
N SER A 42 12.78 8.31 -1.08
CA SER A 42 14.09 8.91 -1.27
C SER A 42 14.19 9.76 -2.54
N VAL A 43 13.44 9.43 -3.60
CA VAL A 43 13.36 10.26 -4.81
C VAL A 43 12.61 11.57 -4.55
N GLU A 44 11.56 11.55 -3.73
CA GLU A 44 10.84 12.77 -3.36
C GLU A 44 11.75 13.74 -2.60
N ASP A 45 12.68 13.23 -1.78
CA ASP A 45 13.67 14.03 -1.05
C ASP A 45 14.88 14.46 -1.88
N ASN A 46 15.11 13.84 -3.06
CA ASN A 46 16.27 14.11 -3.92
C ASN A 46 15.85 14.70 -5.28
N PHE A 47 15.84 16.04 -5.36
CA PHE A 47 15.43 16.77 -6.56
C PHE A 47 16.21 16.38 -7.83
N LEU A 48 17.53 16.13 -7.72
CA LEU A 48 18.36 15.81 -8.88
C LEU A 48 17.94 14.47 -9.50
N VAL A 49 17.81 13.43 -8.66
CA VAL A 49 17.38 12.10 -9.07
C VAL A 49 15.95 12.16 -9.63
N LYS A 50 15.05 12.89 -8.95
CA LYS A 50 13.67 13.10 -9.42
C LYS A 50 13.59 13.75 -10.80
N SER A 51 14.46 14.71 -11.07
CA SER A 51 14.57 15.37 -12.39
C SER A 51 15.04 14.39 -13.46
N GLN A 52 16.12 13.64 -13.20
CA GLN A 52 16.66 12.64 -14.12
C GLN A 52 15.60 11.56 -14.46
N LEU A 53 14.93 11.02 -13.44
CA LEU A 53 13.84 10.05 -13.61
C LEU A 53 12.64 10.63 -14.38
N GLY A 54 12.45 11.96 -14.35
CA GLY A 54 11.47 12.65 -15.18
C GLY A 54 11.81 12.66 -16.67
N GLU A 55 13.08 12.48 -17.03
CA GLU A 55 13.56 12.44 -18.41
C GLU A 55 13.67 11.02 -18.97
N ALA A 56 13.40 10.00 -18.14
CA ALA A 56 13.33 8.61 -18.57
C ALA A 56 12.32 8.45 -19.72
N LYS A 57 12.73 7.75 -20.78
CA LYS A 57 11.95 7.56 -22.01
C LYS A 57 11.25 6.20 -22.07
N ASN A 58 11.76 5.23 -21.33
CA ASN A 58 11.28 3.87 -21.24
C ASN A 58 11.67 3.29 -19.85
N PRO A 59 11.12 2.11 -19.48
CA PRO A 59 11.42 1.49 -18.20
C PRO A 59 12.91 1.16 -18.00
N GLU A 60 13.62 0.74 -19.04
CA GLU A 60 15.04 0.37 -18.95
C GLU A 60 15.90 1.59 -18.59
N HIS A 61 15.64 2.74 -19.22
CA HIS A 61 16.31 3.99 -18.90
C HIS A 61 16.00 4.44 -17.46
N PHE A 62 14.75 4.28 -17.01
CA PHE A 62 14.37 4.57 -15.63
C PHE A 62 15.16 3.72 -14.63
N ILE A 63 15.29 2.41 -14.88
CA ILE A 63 16.04 1.49 -14.02
C ILE A 63 17.55 1.79 -14.04
N SER A 64 18.11 2.20 -15.19
CA SER A 64 19.52 2.63 -15.28
C SER A 64 19.78 3.83 -14.36
N ILE A 65 18.95 4.86 -14.44
CA ILE A 65 19.08 6.07 -13.61
C ILE A 65 18.97 5.71 -12.11
N ALA A 66 18.01 4.86 -11.74
CA ALA A 66 17.88 4.41 -10.35
C ALA A 66 19.16 3.69 -9.88
N THR A 67 19.69 2.80 -10.72
CA THR A 67 20.90 2.01 -10.42
C THR A 67 22.14 2.89 -10.30
N GLU A 68 22.31 3.87 -11.19
CA GLU A 68 23.41 4.85 -11.17
C GLU A 68 23.40 5.70 -9.89
N ASN A 69 22.23 5.88 -9.28
CA ASN A 69 22.06 6.58 -8.01
C ASN A 69 22.05 5.64 -6.78
N GLY A 70 22.47 4.38 -6.96
CA GLY A 70 22.63 3.41 -5.86
C GLY A 70 21.38 2.61 -5.49
N TYR A 71 20.29 2.72 -6.27
CA TYR A 71 19.05 1.97 -6.03
C TYR A 71 18.91 0.81 -7.01
N HIS A 72 19.03 -0.41 -6.51
CA HIS A 72 18.90 -1.61 -7.35
C HIS A 72 17.43 -2.02 -7.49
N LEU A 73 16.75 -1.56 -8.55
CA LEU A 73 15.39 -1.97 -8.87
C LEU A 73 15.38 -2.96 -10.04
N ILE A 74 14.47 -3.94 -10.00
CA ILE A 74 14.21 -4.83 -11.12
C ILE A 74 12.88 -4.42 -11.78
N LEU A 75 12.81 -4.50 -13.11
CA LEU A 75 11.64 -4.06 -13.88
C LEU A 75 10.37 -4.80 -13.44
N GLU A 76 10.44 -6.11 -13.27
CA GLU A 76 9.32 -6.96 -12.87
C GLU A 76 8.87 -6.68 -11.44
N GLU A 77 9.79 -6.36 -10.52
CA GLU A 77 9.45 -5.96 -9.15
C GLU A 77 8.66 -4.65 -9.16
N LEU A 78 9.13 -3.67 -9.94
CA LEU A 78 8.49 -2.37 -10.07
C LEU A 78 7.10 -2.50 -10.71
N ALA A 79 6.99 -3.29 -11.78
CA ALA A 79 5.72 -3.56 -12.44
C ALA A 79 4.74 -4.28 -11.52
N TRP A 80 5.17 -5.31 -10.78
CA TRP A 80 4.35 -6.00 -9.79
C TRP A 80 3.80 -5.03 -8.75
N PHE A 81 4.67 -4.23 -8.13
CA PHE A 81 4.27 -3.24 -7.13
C PHE A 81 3.20 -2.28 -7.67
N LEU A 82 3.45 -1.65 -8.81
CA LEU A 82 2.55 -0.64 -9.39
C LEU A 82 1.22 -1.24 -9.83
N VAL A 83 1.24 -2.40 -10.48
CA VAL A 83 0.04 -3.06 -10.98
C VAL A 83 -0.81 -3.60 -9.84
N THR A 84 -0.20 -4.24 -8.83
CA THR A 84 -0.91 -4.75 -7.65
C THR A 84 -1.59 -3.60 -6.91
N ARG A 85 -0.88 -2.50 -6.66
CA ARG A 85 -1.46 -1.28 -6.05
C ARG A 85 -2.65 -0.76 -6.85
N LYS A 86 -2.49 -0.56 -8.16
CA LYS A 86 -3.58 -0.12 -9.03
C LYS A 86 -4.75 -1.11 -9.01
N HIS A 87 -4.47 -2.42 -9.02
CA HIS A 87 -5.51 -3.44 -9.07
C HIS A 87 -6.40 -3.44 -7.80
N ILE A 88 -5.78 -3.38 -6.62
CA ILE A 88 -6.50 -3.28 -5.35
C ILE A 88 -7.24 -1.94 -5.29
N TRP A 89 -6.59 -0.85 -5.68
CA TRP A 89 -7.19 0.48 -5.69
C TRP A 89 -8.46 0.55 -6.57
N THR A 90 -8.39 -0.01 -7.78
CA THR A 90 -9.56 -0.10 -8.69
C THR A 90 -10.69 -0.93 -8.08
N PHE A 91 -10.38 -1.98 -7.32
CA PHE A 91 -11.41 -2.74 -6.61
C PHE A 91 -12.10 -1.91 -5.53
N LEU A 92 -11.34 -1.19 -4.71
CA LEU A 92 -11.89 -0.34 -3.66
C LEU A 92 -12.76 0.79 -4.25
N ASP A 93 -12.35 1.36 -5.38
CA ASP A 93 -13.14 2.36 -6.12
C ASP A 93 -14.44 1.76 -6.67
N PHE A 94 -14.34 0.58 -7.25
CA PHE A 94 -15.51 -0.17 -7.73
C PHE A 94 -16.51 -0.47 -6.60
N ALA A 95 -16.02 -0.91 -5.43
CA ALA A 95 -16.85 -1.17 -4.26
C ALA A 95 -17.52 0.12 -3.77
N GLN A 96 -16.79 1.23 -3.69
CA GLN A 96 -17.34 2.53 -3.28
C GLN A 96 -18.49 3.00 -4.20
N LYS A 97 -18.39 2.71 -5.51
CA LYS A 97 -19.42 3.03 -6.50
C LYS A 97 -20.57 2.03 -6.57
N THR A 98 -20.45 0.88 -5.90
CA THR A 98 -21.40 -0.22 -5.96
C THR A 98 -21.86 -0.62 -4.55
N PRO A 99 -22.94 -0.01 -4.02
CA PRO A 99 -23.35 -0.18 -2.62
C PRO A 99 -23.50 -1.65 -2.19
N SER A 100 -24.10 -2.50 -3.01
CA SER A 100 -24.28 -3.93 -2.70
C SER A 100 -22.98 -4.71 -2.56
N VAL A 101 -21.90 -4.28 -3.21
CA VAL A 101 -20.56 -4.87 -3.06
C VAL A 101 -19.91 -4.33 -1.80
N LYS A 102 -19.99 -3.01 -1.56
CA LYS A 102 -19.50 -2.37 -0.32
C LYS A 102 -20.11 -3.03 0.91
N ASP A 103 -21.42 -3.21 0.95
CA ASP A 103 -22.12 -3.82 2.10
C ASP A 103 -21.64 -5.26 2.37
N LYS A 104 -21.43 -6.05 1.31
CA LYS A 104 -20.89 -7.42 1.45
C LYS A 104 -19.47 -7.42 2.00
N LEU A 105 -18.63 -6.49 1.55
CA LEU A 105 -17.26 -6.37 2.02
C LEU A 105 -17.21 -5.92 3.48
N LEU A 106 -17.99 -4.91 3.86
CA LEU A 106 -18.07 -4.44 5.25
C LEU A 106 -18.65 -5.49 6.20
N ALA A 107 -19.48 -6.41 5.69
CA ALA A 107 -20.01 -7.53 6.48
C ALA A 107 -19.03 -8.71 6.64
N SER A 108 -17.91 -8.72 5.91
CA SER A 108 -16.95 -9.82 5.96
C SER A 108 -16.29 -9.93 7.35
N LYS A 109 -16.18 -11.16 7.86
CA LYS A 109 -15.68 -11.45 9.21
C LYS A 109 -14.18 -11.74 9.25
N THR A 110 -13.59 -12.04 8.10
CA THR A 110 -12.16 -12.33 7.98
C THR A 110 -11.61 -11.70 6.70
N PRO A 111 -10.30 -11.39 6.66
CA PRO A 111 -9.68 -10.85 5.45
C PRO A 111 -9.71 -11.85 4.28
N GLN A 112 -9.74 -13.17 4.56
CA GLN A 112 -9.90 -14.20 3.54
C GLN A 112 -11.26 -14.12 2.85
N GLN A 113 -12.33 -13.83 3.61
CA GLN A 113 -13.66 -13.61 3.02
C GLN A 113 -13.67 -12.36 2.13
N PHE A 114 -12.99 -11.29 2.55
CA PHE A 114 -12.89 -10.06 1.75
C PHE A 114 -12.22 -10.32 0.40
N VAL A 115 -11.04 -10.95 0.39
CA VAL A 115 -10.34 -11.27 -0.88
C VAL A 115 -11.11 -12.28 -1.73
N GLN A 116 -11.87 -13.20 -1.12
CA GLN A 116 -12.75 -14.11 -1.84
C GLN A 116 -13.92 -13.37 -2.51
N ILE A 117 -14.52 -12.40 -1.83
CA ILE A 117 -15.56 -11.54 -2.43
C ILE A 117 -14.95 -10.80 -3.62
N ALA A 118 -13.76 -10.19 -3.47
CA ALA A 118 -13.08 -9.50 -4.55
C ALA A 118 -12.84 -10.41 -5.77
N ALA A 119 -12.40 -11.66 -5.53
CA ALA A 119 -12.17 -12.66 -6.57
C ALA A 119 -13.44 -12.99 -7.36
N ASN A 120 -14.60 -13.03 -6.70
CA ASN A 120 -15.90 -13.24 -7.38
C ASN A 120 -16.26 -12.10 -8.36
N TYR A 121 -15.65 -10.92 -8.22
CA TYR A 121 -15.77 -9.79 -9.13
C TYR A 121 -14.57 -9.65 -10.08
N GLY A 122 -13.69 -10.65 -10.15
CA GLY A 122 -12.54 -10.67 -11.06
C GLY A 122 -11.29 -9.96 -10.55
N TYR A 123 -11.28 -9.53 -9.28
CA TYR A 123 -10.15 -8.87 -8.63
C TYR A 123 -9.39 -9.87 -7.75
N HIS A 124 -8.15 -10.17 -8.11
CA HIS A 124 -7.35 -11.20 -7.47
C HIS A 124 -6.12 -10.57 -6.84
N PHE A 125 -6.03 -10.65 -5.52
CA PHE A 125 -4.91 -10.19 -4.70
C PHE A 125 -4.95 -10.94 -3.36
N THR A 126 -3.82 -10.96 -2.66
CA THR A 126 -3.67 -11.63 -1.37
C THR A 126 -4.07 -10.72 -0.21
N VAL A 127 -4.27 -11.33 0.97
CA VAL A 127 -4.49 -10.58 2.23
C VAL A 127 -3.28 -9.70 2.54
N ASP A 128 -2.06 -10.20 2.29
CA ASP A 128 -0.83 -9.46 2.56
C ASP A 128 -0.70 -8.21 1.66
N GLU A 129 -0.96 -8.34 0.36
CA GLU A 129 -0.92 -7.20 -0.57
C GLU A 129 -1.97 -6.13 -0.20
N LEU A 130 -3.17 -6.55 0.23
CA LEU A 130 -4.18 -5.63 0.77
C LEU A 130 -3.68 -4.93 2.03
N ALA A 131 -3.10 -5.68 2.97
CA ALA A 131 -2.57 -5.14 4.22
C ALA A 131 -1.43 -4.14 3.97
N TRP A 132 -0.51 -4.43 3.05
CA TRP A 132 0.60 -3.55 2.71
C TRP A 132 0.11 -2.23 2.10
N LEU A 133 -0.84 -2.28 1.16
CA LEU A 133 -1.41 -1.06 0.58
C LEU A 133 -2.12 -0.20 1.62
N LEU A 134 -2.98 -0.81 2.45
CA LEU A 134 -3.72 -0.08 3.47
C LEU A 134 -2.80 0.47 4.57
N THR A 135 -1.73 -0.24 4.92
CA THR A 135 -0.68 0.25 5.84
C THR A 135 0.07 1.45 5.25
N GLU A 136 0.42 1.39 3.95
CA GLU A 136 1.03 2.51 3.23
C GLU A 136 0.12 3.74 3.29
N ILE A 137 -1.16 3.58 2.94
CA ILE A 137 -2.12 4.68 2.96
C ILE A 137 -2.27 5.23 4.37
N LYS A 138 -2.52 4.37 5.36
CA LYS A 138 -2.71 4.75 6.76
C LYS A 138 -1.55 5.57 7.31
N SER A 139 -0.34 5.27 6.87
CA SER A 139 0.87 5.93 7.33
C SER A 139 1.30 7.11 6.44
N SER A 140 0.50 7.47 5.44
CA SER A 140 0.76 8.62 4.58
C SER A 140 0.54 9.94 5.33
N PRO A 141 1.45 10.93 5.20
CA PRO A 141 1.28 12.25 5.80
C PRO A 141 0.12 13.05 5.18
N GLU A 142 -0.43 12.59 4.05
CA GLU A 142 -1.57 13.20 3.37
C GLU A 142 -2.93 12.86 4.03
N LEU A 143 -2.95 11.98 5.04
CA LEU A 143 -4.16 11.71 5.82
C LEU A 143 -4.34 12.77 6.91
N VAL A 144 -5.41 13.55 6.81
CA VAL A 144 -5.83 14.51 7.85
C VAL A 144 -6.75 13.81 8.86
N PRO A 145 -6.45 13.82 10.18
CA PRO A 145 -7.38 13.38 11.20
C PRO A 145 -8.57 14.35 11.29
N ILE A 146 -9.81 13.84 11.37
CA ILE A 146 -11.00 14.66 11.63
C ILE A 146 -11.50 14.31 13.03
N ASP A 147 -11.35 15.26 13.94
CA ASP A 147 -11.82 15.16 15.31
C ASP A 147 -13.35 15.26 15.33
N ASN A 148 -14.04 14.27 15.91
CA ASN A 148 -15.47 14.36 16.16
C ASN A 148 -15.76 14.33 17.67
N SER A 149 -16.86 14.96 18.07
CA SER A 149 -17.21 15.28 19.46
C SER A 149 -17.47 14.07 20.39
N VAL A 150 -17.12 12.85 19.96
CA VAL A 150 -17.32 11.59 20.70
C VAL A 150 -16.01 10.81 20.92
N GLY A 151 -14.87 11.35 20.46
CA GLY A 151 -13.53 10.74 20.54
C GLY A 151 -12.89 10.61 19.16
N GLU A 152 -11.55 10.64 19.08
CA GLU A 152 -10.80 10.52 17.83
C GLU A 152 -11.23 9.27 17.04
N VAL A 153 -12.06 9.46 16.02
CA VAL A 153 -12.22 8.50 14.93
C VAL A 153 -11.46 9.09 13.75
N ASP A 154 -10.16 8.78 13.69
CA ASP A 154 -9.37 9.00 12.50
C ASP A 154 -10.02 8.23 11.36
N THR A 155 -10.62 8.93 10.39
CA THR A 155 -10.44 8.69 8.96
C THR A 155 -11.48 9.44 8.13
N VAL A 156 -11.09 10.57 7.54
CA VAL A 156 -11.61 10.89 6.20
C VAL A 156 -10.54 11.60 5.39
N SER A 157 -9.55 10.86 4.89
CA SER A 157 -8.96 11.28 3.62
C SER A 157 -9.80 10.69 2.49
N ASN A 158 -10.25 11.56 1.60
CA ASN A 158 -10.66 11.17 0.27
C ASN A 158 -9.39 11.01 -0.58
N TYR A 159 -8.56 10.00 -0.31
CA TYR A 159 -7.49 9.69 -1.25
C TYR A 159 -8.15 9.22 -2.55
N GLY A 160 -7.98 9.98 -3.63
CA GLY A 160 -8.66 9.71 -4.90
C GLY A 160 -10.20 9.66 -4.85
N LYS A 161 -10.86 10.34 -3.89
CA LYS A 161 -12.33 10.32 -3.67
C LYS A 161 -12.91 8.98 -3.18
N ILE A 162 -12.07 8.08 -2.68
CA ILE A 162 -12.50 6.84 -2.01
C ILE A 162 -12.48 7.08 -0.51
N GLU A 163 -13.57 6.71 0.18
CA GLU A 163 -13.66 6.74 1.64
C GLU A 163 -12.82 5.60 2.23
N ILE A 164 -11.51 5.82 2.34
CA ILE A 164 -10.54 4.77 2.67
C ILE A 164 -10.62 4.31 4.14
N GLY A 165 -11.26 5.11 5.00
CA GLY A 165 -11.40 4.87 6.43
C GLY A 165 -12.08 3.55 6.78
N TYR A 166 -13.17 3.21 6.11
CA TYR A 166 -13.89 1.95 6.35
C TYR A 166 -13.01 0.72 6.10
N TRP A 167 -12.14 0.78 5.08
CA TRP A 167 -11.26 -0.31 4.72
C TRP A 167 -10.12 -0.47 5.71
N ILE A 168 -9.56 0.66 6.17
CA ILE A 168 -8.52 0.68 7.22
C ILE A 168 -9.08 0.16 8.54
N TRP A 169 -10.24 0.67 8.99
CA TRP A 169 -10.91 0.23 10.21
C TRP A 169 -11.17 -1.28 10.20
N LEU A 170 -11.73 -1.79 9.10
CA LEU A 170 -12.02 -3.22 8.96
C LEU A 170 -10.74 -4.09 9.03
N ALA A 171 -9.64 -3.61 8.46
CA ALA A 171 -8.34 -4.30 8.50
C ALA A 171 -7.69 -4.26 9.90
N GLU A 172 -7.94 -3.23 10.70
CA GLU A 172 -7.55 -3.17 12.11
C GLU A 172 -8.36 -4.14 12.97
N GLU A 173 -9.68 -4.23 12.76
CA GLU A 173 -10.55 -5.20 13.45
C GLU A 173 -10.11 -6.66 13.20
N TRP A 174 -9.58 -6.95 12.01
CA TRP A 174 -8.99 -8.26 11.70
C TRP A 174 -7.58 -8.47 12.23
N GLY A 175 -6.93 -7.43 12.75
CA GLY A 175 -5.56 -7.48 13.24
C GLY A 175 -4.49 -7.63 12.14
N ILE A 176 -4.82 -7.36 10.88
CA ILE A 176 -3.84 -7.37 9.77
C ILE A 176 -3.13 -6.02 9.60
N ILE A 177 -3.65 -4.96 10.21
CA ILE A 177 -3.03 -3.63 10.30
C ILE A 177 -3.03 -3.19 11.75
N ALA A 178 -1.92 -2.61 12.22
CA ALA A 178 -1.84 -2.10 13.58
C ALA A 178 -2.60 -0.77 13.72
N PRO A 179 -3.26 -0.52 14.86
CA PRO A 179 -4.13 0.64 15.08
C PRO A 179 -3.40 1.98 15.15
N PHE A 180 -2.10 2.02 15.42
CA PHE A 180 -1.34 3.28 15.47
C PHE A 180 -0.24 3.28 14.44
N CYS A 181 -0.02 4.44 13.81
CA CYS A 181 1.06 4.60 12.84
C CYS A 181 1.91 5.87 13.02
N HIS A 182 3.25 5.75 12.94
CA HIS A 182 4.17 6.85 12.73
C HIS A 182 3.95 7.45 11.34
N ARG A 183 3.71 8.77 11.30
CA ARG A 183 3.50 9.56 10.08
C ARG A 183 4.83 9.94 9.40
N GLU A 184 5.90 10.04 10.19
CA GLU A 184 7.24 10.35 9.70
C GLU A 184 8.09 9.08 9.73
N PRO A 185 8.62 8.62 8.58
CA PRO A 185 9.57 7.52 8.57
C PRO A 185 10.87 7.95 9.27
N PRO A 186 11.51 7.08 10.08
CA PRO A 186 12.79 7.41 10.67
C PRO A 186 13.83 7.69 9.56
N LEU A 187 14.56 8.80 9.70
CA LEU A 187 15.52 9.36 8.73
C LEU A 187 16.68 8.41 8.33
N ASN A 188 16.82 7.26 9.00
CA ASN A 188 17.93 6.32 8.79
C ASN A 188 17.42 5.04 8.10
N PHE A 189 17.36 5.04 6.77
CA PHE A 189 17.21 3.82 5.98
C PHE A 189 18.54 3.46 5.30
N MET A 190 19.10 2.33 5.71
CA MET A 190 19.72 1.27 4.88
C MET A 190 20.57 0.34 5.77
N SER A 191 20.46 -0.97 5.52
CA SER A 191 21.28 -2.11 6.00
C SER A 191 21.02 -2.79 7.35
N GLN A 192 20.36 -2.18 8.34
CA GLN A 192 20.36 -2.78 9.70
C GLN A 192 19.15 -3.67 10.07
N TYR A 193 18.11 -3.76 9.24
CA TYR A 193 16.84 -4.42 9.62
C TYR A 193 16.45 -5.65 8.77
N GLY A 194 17.41 -6.26 8.07
CA GLY A 194 17.14 -7.36 7.14
C GLY A 194 16.47 -8.61 7.74
N ASP A 195 16.65 -8.88 9.04
CA ASP A 195 16.29 -10.18 9.64
C ASP A 195 15.45 -10.11 10.93
N ASN A 196 14.88 -8.95 11.30
CA ASN A 196 14.09 -8.86 12.52
C ASN A 196 12.59 -9.02 12.25
N PRO A 197 11.93 -10.11 12.71
CA PRO A 197 10.49 -10.32 12.51
C PRO A 197 9.61 -9.31 13.26
N PHE A 198 10.22 -8.46 14.10
CA PHE A 198 9.58 -7.50 14.98
C PHE A 198 10.22 -6.08 14.95
N LEU A 199 10.94 -5.67 13.90
CA LEU A 199 11.46 -4.28 13.79
C LEU A 199 11.04 -3.57 12.48
N PRO A 200 10.92 -2.22 12.50
CA PRO A 200 9.61 -1.53 12.51
C PRO A 200 9.59 -0.40 11.43
N ASP A 201 8.62 0.51 11.26
CA ASP A 201 8.50 1.76 12.04
C ASP A 201 7.42 2.68 11.47
N ARG A 202 6.36 2.13 10.88
CA ARG A 202 5.17 2.94 10.63
C ARG A 202 3.98 2.55 11.43
N CYS A 203 3.80 1.34 11.93
CA CYS A 203 2.62 1.03 12.76
C CYS A 203 2.94 0.09 13.91
N PHE A 204 2.40 0.38 15.09
CA PHE A 204 2.71 -0.32 16.33
C PHE A 204 1.46 -0.57 17.18
N LEU A 205 1.56 -1.55 18.07
CA LEU A 205 0.60 -1.78 19.14
C LEU A 205 1.18 -1.14 20.41
N PRO A 206 0.58 -0.08 20.99
CA PRO A 206 1.03 0.43 22.27
C PRO A 206 0.85 -0.66 23.33
N LYS A 207 1.75 -0.69 24.32
CA LYS A 207 1.72 -1.68 25.42
C LYS A 207 0.35 -1.75 26.11
N SER A 208 -0.42 -0.66 26.12
CA SER A 208 -1.77 -0.59 26.70
C SER A 208 -2.87 -1.29 25.88
N TYR A 209 -2.68 -1.51 24.58
CA TYR A 209 -3.69 -2.18 23.72
C TYR A 209 -3.92 -3.63 24.15
N PHE A 210 -2.84 -4.33 24.57
CA PHE A 210 -2.94 -5.68 25.14
C PHE A 210 -3.76 -5.73 26.43
N ASN A 211 -3.79 -4.64 27.22
CA ASN A 211 -4.58 -4.60 28.44
C ASN A 211 -6.08 -4.40 28.18
N GLN A 212 -6.49 -3.83 27.04
CA GLN A 212 -7.91 -3.54 26.78
C GLN A 212 -8.67 -4.77 26.26
N HIS A 213 -8.07 -5.60 25.41
CA HIS A 213 -8.70 -6.81 24.89
C HIS A 213 -8.67 -8.02 25.84
N LEU A 214 -7.82 -7.98 26.87
CA LEU A 214 -7.85 -8.96 27.96
C LEU A 214 -8.91 -8.67 29.02
N ILE A 215 -9.42 -7.43 29.07
CA ILE A 215 -10.47 -7.01 30.02
C ILE A 215 -11.87 -7.20 29.40
N SER A 216 -12.01 -7.18 28.07
CA SER A 216 -13.29 -7.38 27.38
C SER A 216 -13.76 -8.85 27.30
N ASN A 217 -12.94 -9.81 27.76
CA ASN A 217 -13.29 -11.24 27.84
C ASN A 217 -13.47 -11.73 29.30
N ARG A 218 -14.01 -10.88 30.18
CA ARG A 218 -14.52 -11.30 31.49
C ARG A 218 -16.00 -11.07 31.62
#